data_AF-A0A533ICH4-F1
#
_entry.id   AF-A0A533ICH4-F1
#
_cell.length_a   1.000
_cell.length_b   1.000
_cell.length_c   1.000
_cell.angle_alpha   90.00
_cell.angle_beta   90.00
_cell.angle_gamma   90.00
#
_symmetry.space_group_name_H-M   'P 1'
#
loop_
_entity.id
_entity.type
_entity.pdbx_description
1 polymer ?
#
loop_
_entity_poly.entity_id
_entity_poly.type
_entity_poly.pdbx_seq_one_letter_code
_entity_poly.pdbx_strand_id
1 'polypeptide(L)'
;MIMKPLAGLLISAAIALPGLAQDWQMPRADDPSTSQAPGNSDDPLGDLESELDGAMNQLFNRLQPHLNALGDELADTMNDFAPALNEISGLIDDMGNYERPERLENGDIIIRRRADAPPPPPLEELQRLLPGDEATPNRDDPLRPLDPWRRPRDSQDGQAGAAPQTEL
;
A
#
# COMPACT_ATOMS: atom_id res chain seq x y z
N MET A 1 -26.56 -9.71 -8.22
CA MET A 1 -26.47 -10.50 -9.47
C MET A 1 -27.51 -9.90 -10.41
N ILE A 2 -27.21 -9.11 -11.45
CA ILE A 2 -26.71 -9.46 -12.80
C ILE A 2 -26.40 -8.08 -13.48
N MET A 3 -25.16 -7.67 -13.74
CA MET A 3 -24.31 -7.88 -14.95
C MET A 3 -24.84 -7.37 -16.31
N LYS A 4 -24.34 -6.17 -16.72
CA LYS A 4 -23.77 -5.73 -18.05
C LYS A 4 -24.63 -5.85 -19.34
N PRO A 5 -24.47 -4.99 -20.38
CA PRO A 5 -23.17 -4.64 -20.98
C PRO A 5 -22.95 -3.21 -21.53
N LEU A 6 -21.67 -3.01 -21.80
CA LEU A 6 -20.98 -1.92 -22.48
C LEU A 6 -21.31 -1.88 -23.99
N ALA A 7 -21.65 -0.72 -24.53
CA ALA A 7 -21.56 -0.34 -25.95
C ALA A 7 -21.52 1.19 -25.98
N GLY A 8 -20.53 1.87 -26.51
CA GLY A 8 -20.03 1.72 -27.87
C GLY A 8 -20.40 3.00 -28.63
N LEU A 9 -19.47 3.95 -28.62
CA LEU A 9 -19.37 5.23 -29.33
C LEU A 9 -20.19 5.36 -30.64
N LEU A 10 -20.97 6.44 -30.76
CA LEU A 10 -21.32 7.06 -32.05
C LEU A 10 -21.23 8.58 -31.95
N ILE A 11 -20.16 9.13 -32.53
CA ILE A 11 -20.06 10.55 -32.92
C ILE A 11 -20.91 10.72 -34.18
N SER A 12 -21.91 11.59 -34.13
CA SER A 12 -22.46 12.22 -35.34
C SER A 12 -22.96 13.62 -35.05
N ALA A 13 -22.51 14.52 -35.89
CA ALA A 13 -22.65 15.96 -35.81
C ALA A 13 -24.04 16.43 -36.25
N ALA A 14 -24.44 17.54 -35.63
CA ALA A 14 -25.25 18.64 -36.15
C ALA A 14 -26.63 18.31 -36.77
N ILE A 15 -27.70 18.88 -36.20
CA ILE A 15 -28.49 19.97 -36.83
C ILE A 15 -29.74 20.27 -35.99
N ALA A 16 -29.96 21.57 -35.77
CA ALA A 16 -31.19 22.27 -35.38
C ALA A 16 -31.73 22.07 -33.95
N LEU A 17 -31.39 23.03 -33.07
CA LEU A 17 -32.16 23.37 -31.89
C LEU A 17 -33.23 24.40 -32.28
N PRO A 18 -34.54 24.07 -32.35
CA PRO A 18 -35.58 25.08 -32.40
C PRO A 18 -35.90 25.51 -30.97
N GLY A 19 -35.80 26.81 -30.69
CA GLY A 19 -36.59 27.40 -29.63
C GLY A 19 -36.00 27.31 -28.23
N LEU A 20 -34.79 27.83 -28.04
CA LEU A 20 -34.55 28.67 -26.86
C LEU A 20 -35.45 29.92 -27.01
N ALA A 21 -36.74 29.78 -26.73
CA ALA A 21 -37.57 30.93 -26.38
C ALA A 21 -37.21 31.34 -24.95
N GLN A 22 -35.95 31.75 -24.78
CA GLN A 22 -35.60 32.63 -23.70
C GLN A 22 -36.26 33.96 -24.07
N ASP A 23 -37.20 34.39 -23.25
CA ASP A 23 -37.73 35.75 -23.20
C ASP A 23 -36.56 36.68 -22.85
N TRP A 24 -35.66 36.85 -23.82
CA TRP A 24 -34.48 37.68 -23.73
C TRP A 24 -34.96 39.13 -23.88
N GLN A 25 -35.52 39.63 -22.79
CA GLN A 25 -35.86 41.03 -22.63
C GLN A 25 -34.54 41.80 -22.66
N MET A 26 -34.29 42.52 -23.76
CA MET A 26 -33.13 43.40 -23.86
C MET A 26 -33.14 44.36 -22.66
N PRO A 27 -32.09 44.38 -21.81
CA PRO A 27 -32.03 45.31 -20.71
C PRO A 27 -32.27 46.71 -21.26
N ARG A 28 -33.30 47.41 -20.77
CA ARG A 28 -33.48 48.80 -21.17
C ARG A 28 -32.23 49.55 -20.73
N ALA A 29 -31.74 50.43 -21.58
CA ALA A 29 -30.54 51.24 -21.30
C ALA A 29 -30.66 52.08 -20.00
N ASP A 30 -31.88 52.23 -19.47
CA ASP A 30 -32.18 52.94 -18.22
C ASP A 30 -32.38 52.03 -17.00
N ASP A 31 -32.16 50.72 -17.10
CA ASP A 31 -32.09 49.87 -15.91
C ASP A 31 -30.69 50.05 -15.30
N PRO A 32 -30.55 50.71 -14.12
CA PRO A 32 -29.28 50.73 -13.42
C PRO A 32 -29.04 49.29 -13.01
N SER A 33 -28.23 48.60 -13.81
CA SER A 33 -27.73 47.26 -13.53
C SER A 33 -27.42 47.20 -12.04
N THR A 34 -28.13 46.34 -11.30
CA THR A 34 -27.85 46.01 -9.90
C THR A 34 -26.52 45.27 -9.74
N SER A 35 -25.52 45.62 -10.56
CA SER A 35 -24.11 45.52 -10.22
C SER A 35 -23.79 46.82 -9.52
N GLN A 36 -23.85 46.82 -8.18
CA GLN A 36 -23.03 47.76 -7.41
C GLN A 36 -21.62 47.66 -8.00
N ALA A 37 -21.23 48.68 -8.76
CA ALA A 37 -19.91 48.76 -9.33
C ALA A 37 -18.92 48.68 -8.16
N PRO A 38 -17.96 47.75 -8.16
CA PRO A 38 -16.79 47.92 -7.32
C PRO A 38 -16.18 49.26 -7.77
N GLY A 39 -15.80 50.07 -6.78
CA GLY A 39 -15.42 51.47 -7.01
C GLY A 39 -14.38 51.59 -8.11
N ASN A 40 -14.42 52.72 -8.84
CA ASN A 40 -13.45 53.10 -9.87
C ASN A 40 -12.02 52.68 -9.48
N SER A 41 -11.56 51.55 -9.99
CA SER A 41 -10.22 51.02 -9.76
C SER A 41 -9.52 50.95 -11.11
N ASP A 42 -8.30 51.49 -11.15
CA ASP A 42 -7.47 51.52 -12.36
C ASP A 42 -6.97 50.13 -12.79
N ASP A 43 -7.23 49.09 -11.99
CA ASP A 43 -6.85 47.71 -12.24
C ASP A 43 -7.98 46.71 -11.86
N PRO A 44 -8.86 46.35 -12.80
CA PRO A 44 -9.96 45.43 -12.56
C PRO A 44 -9.51 43.96 -12.38
N LEU A 45 -8.31 43.60 -12.83
CA LEU A 45 -7.78 42.24 -12.65
C LEU A 45 -7.28 42.03 -11.22
N GLY A 46 -6.60 43.03 -10.64
CA GLY A 46 -6.15 42.97 -9.24
C GLY A 46 -7.30 42.90 -8.22
N ASP A 47 -8.46 43.48 -8.52
CA ASP A 47 -9.65 43.40 -7.65
C ASP A 47 -10.23 41.98 -7.62
N LEU A 48 -10.32 41.32 -8.79
CA LEU A 48 -10.72 39.92 -8.91
C LEU A 48 -9.75 38.97 -8.18
N GLU A 49 -8.45 39.21 -8.30
CA GLU A 49 -7.42 38.44 -7.58
C GLU A 49 -7.57 38.62 -6.06
N SER A 50 -7.87 39.84 -5.60
CA SER A 50 -8.09 40.13 -4.18
C SER A 50 -9.36 39.44 -3.65
N GLU A 51 -10.43 39.39 -4.44
CA GLU A 51 -11.65 38.66 -4.10
C GLU A 51 -11.41 37.15 -4.03
N LEU A 52 -10.68 36.60 -5.01
CA LEU A 52 -10.31 35.18 -5.05
C LEU A 52 -9.42 34.80 -3.86
N ASP A 53 -8.44 35.63 -3.52
CA ASP A 53 -7.55 35.42 -2.37
C ASP A 53 -8.35 35.46 -1.07
N GLY A 54 -9.29 36.40 -0.94
CA GLY A 54 -10.25 36.43 0.17
C GLY A 54 -11.08 35.16 0.29
N ALA A 55 -11.60 34.65 -0.83
CA ALA A 55 -12.37 33.42 -0.87
C ALA A 55 -11.54 32.18 -0.52
N MET A 56 -10.31 32.09 -1.03
CA MET A 56 -9.36 31.00 -0.72
C MET A 56 -8.93 31.02 0.75
N ASN A 57 -8.64 32.20 1.31
CA ASN A 57 -8.30 32.36 2.72
C ASN A 57 -9.47 31.95 3.63
N GLN A 58 -10.71 32.29 3.28
CA GLN A 58 -11.89 31.84 4.02
C GLN A 58 -12.08 30.31 3.96
N LEU A 59 -11.85 29.70 2.79
CA LEU A 59 -11.89 28.26 2.62
C LEU A 59 -10.80 27.58 3.45
N PHE A 60 -9.56 28.07 3.39
CA PHE A 60 -8.46 27.52 4.16
C PHE A 60 -8.71 27.64 5.67
N ASN A 61 -9.18 28.79 6.16
CA ASN A 61 -9.53 28.96 7.58
C ASN A 61 -10.62 27.98 8.04
N ARG A 62 -11.56 27.61 7.15
CA ARG A 62 -12.59 26.59 7.43
C ARG A 62 -12.02 25.17 7.41
N LEU A 63 -11.08 24.88 6.52
CA LEU A 63 -10.45 23.57 6.37
C LEU A 63 -9.34 23.31 7.40
N GLN A 64 -8.64 24.35 7.87
CA GLN A 64 -7.55 24.26 8.83
C GLN A 64 -7.85 23.39 10.05
N PRO A 65 -8.98 23.55 10.77
CA PRO A 65 -9.28 22.67 11.92
C PRO A 65 -9.46 21.20 11.51
N HIS A 66 -9.96 20.92 10.31
CA HIS A 66 -10.13 19.56 9.80
C HIS A 66 -8.78 18.94 9.40
N LEU A 67 -7.91 19.72 8.75
CA LEU A 67 -6.56 19.28 8.41
C LEU A 67 -5.72 19.02 9.67
N ASN A 68 -5.86 19.85 10.70
CA ASN A 68 -5.22 19.63 11.99
C ASN A 68 -5.72 18.35 12.64
N ALA A 69 -7.04 18.14 12.70
CA ALA A 69 -7.62 16.92 13.26
C ALA A 69 -7.16 15.64 12.52
N LEU A 70 -7.11 15.69 11.19
CA LEU A 70 -6.56 14.58 10.38
C LEU A 70 -5.07 14.37 10.62
N GLY A 71 -4.30 15.45 10.78
CA GLY A 71 -2.88 15.39 11.11
C GLY A 71 -2.65 14.75 12.48
N ASP A 72 -3.46 15.13 13.48
CA ASP A 72 -3.40 14.57 14.83
C ASP A 72 -3.77 13.08 14.83
N GLU A 73 -4.84 12.67 14.14
CA GLU A 73 -5.25 11.27 14.01
C GLU A 73 -4.22 10.41 13.28
N LEU A 74 -3.63 10.94 12.20
CA LEU A 74 -2.55 10.27 11.49
C LEU A 74 -1.30 10.14 12.35
N ALA A 75 -0.95 11.17 13.13
CA ALA A 75 0.19 11.14 14.03
C ALA A 75 -0.01 10.09 15.14
N ASP A 76 -1.21 10.00 15.71
CA ASP A 76 -1.55 9.01 16.73
C ASP A 76 -1.48 7.59 16.15
N THR A 77 -2.07 7.39 14.96
CA THR A 77 -1.99 6.11 14.24
C THR A 77 -0.54 5.73 13.92
N MET A 78 0.28 6.67 13.43
CA MET A 78 1.70 6.42 13.18
C MET A 78 2.47 6.07 14.45
N ASN A 79 2.10 6.66 15.59
CA ASN A 79 2.69 6.35 16.88
C ASN A 79 2.33 4.92 17.34
N ASP A 80 1.09 4.49 17.12
CA ASP A 80 0.65 3.10 17.38
C ASP A 80 1.41 2.09 16.51
N PHE A 81 1.71 2.43 15.26
CA PHE A 81 2.46 1.57 14.34
C PHE A 81 3.99 1.72 14.43
N ALA A 82 4.49 2.76 15.09
CA ALA A 82 5.93 3.02 15.27
C ALA A 82 6.73 1.79 15.77
N PRO A 83 6.28 1.02 16.79
CA PRO A 83 7.02 -0.17 17.23
C PRO A 83 7.12 -1.25 16.14
N ALA A 84 6.02 -1.53 15.43
CA ALA A 84 6.01 -2.51 14.35
C ALA A 84 6.90 -2.06 13.16
N LEU A 85 6.88 -0.76 12.83
CA LEU A 85 7.77 -0.20 11.80
C LEU A 85 9.24 -0.29 12.20
N ASN A 86 9.57 -0.12 13.48
CA ASN A 86 10.92 -0.29 14.00
C ASN A 86 11.39 -1.75 13.88
N GLU A 87 10.53 -2.72 14.17
CA GLU A 87 10.84 -4.15 13.97
C GLU A 87 11.11 -4.47 12.49
N ILE A 88 10.28 -3.95 11.58
CA ILE A 88 10.48 -4.10 10.12
C ILE A 88 11.79 -3.43 9.68
N SER A 89 12.09 -2.25 10.20
CA SER A 89 13.36 -1.56 9.92
C SER A 89 14.57 -2.40 10.34
N GLY A 90 14.51 -3.06 11.48
CA GLY A 90 15.56 -3.98 11.93
C GLY A 90 15.74 -5.17 10.98
N LEU A 91 14.65 -5.75 10.48
CA LEU A 91 14.71 -6.83 9.49
C LEU A 91 15.31 -6.36 8.15
N ILE A 92 14.94 -5.18 7.68
CA ILE A 92 15.48 -4.60 6.43
C ILE A 92 16.98 -4.34 6.58
N ASP A 93 17.41 -3.82 7.73
CA ASP A 93 18.83 -3.63 8.04
C ASP A 93 19.59 -4.97 8.01
N ASP A 94 19.02 -6.02 8.59
CA ASP A 94 19.66 -7.34 8.57
C ASP A 94 19.76 -7.94 7.17
N MET A 95 18.84 -7.62 6.23
CA MET A 95 19.00 -8.02 4.82
C MET A 95 20.25 -7.40 4.18
N GLY A 96 20.64 -6.20 4.61
CA GLY A 96 21.86 -5.52 4.15
C GLY A 96 23.15 -6.22 4.58
N ASN A 97 23.09 -7.11 5.58
CA ASN A 97 24.23 -7.89 6.06
C ASN A 97 24.62 -9.04 5.13
N TYR A 98 23.90 -9.26 4.03
CA TYR A 98 24.13 -10.35 3.09
C TYR A 98 24.57 -9.86 1.71
N GLU A 99 25.37 -10.69 1.03
CA GLU A 99 25.85 -10.46 -0.31
C GLU A 99 24.79 -10.80 -1.36
N ARG A 100 25.07 -10.45 -2.62
CA ARG A 100 24.18 -10.82 -3.72
C ARG A 100 24.14 -12.35 -3.90
N PRO A 101 23.01 -12.90 -4.38
CA PRO A 101 22.89 -14.34 -4.58
C PRO A 101 23.89 -14.88 -5.60
N GLU A 102 24.59 -15.96 -5.25
CA GLU A 102 25.51 -16.70 -6.12
C GLU A 102 24.87 -18.05 -6.50
N ARG A 103 24.83 -18.36 -7.81
CA ARG A 103 24.28 -19.63 -8.30
C ARG A 103 25.40 -20.66 -8.42
N LEU A 104 25.21 -21.80 -7.78
CA LEU A 104 26.14 -22.93 -7.78
C LEU A 104 25.92 -23.84 -9.01
N GLU A 105 26.89 -24.72 -9.30
CA GLU A 105 26.86 -25.64 -10.44
C GLU A 105 25.68 -26.62 -10.40
N ASN A 106 25.24 -26.99 -9.20
CA ASN A 106 24.07 -27.84 -8.98
C ASN A 106 22.74 -27.10 -9.19
N GLY A 107 22.77 -25.77 -9.30
CA GLY A 107 21.58 -24.92 -9.44
C GLY A 107 21.05 -24.30 -8.15
N ASP A 108 21.64 -24.61 -6.99
CA ASP A 108 21.29 -23.96 -5.73
C ASP A 108 21.77 -22.51 -5.70
N ILE A 109 21.13 -21.70 -4.85
CA ILE A 109 21.50 -20.31 -4.62
C ILE A 109 22.03 -20.19 -3.20
N ILE A 110 23.26 -19.68 -3.07
CA ILE A 110 23.85 -19.31 -1.79
C ILE A 110 23.83 -17.79 -1.64
N ILE A 111 23.45 -17.33 -0.45
CA ILE A 111 23.54 -15.93 -0.05
C ILE A 111 24.50 -15.87 1.13
N ARG A 112 25.68 -15.30 0.92
CA ARG A 112 26.74 -15.22 1.93
C ARG A 112 26.52 -14.02 2.83
N ARG A 113 26.91 -14.12 4.08
CA ARG A 113 26.93 -12.98 5.00
C ARG A 113 28.20 -12.17 4.79
N ARG A 114 28.09 -10.84 4.79
CA ARG A 114 29.24 -9.94 4.63
C ARG A 114 30.19 -10.09 5.81
N ALA A 115 31.49 -10.02 5.55
CA ALA A 115 32.52 -10.21 6.58
C ALA A 115 32.53 -9.08 7.64
N ASP A 116 32.03 -7.89 7.29
CA ASP A 116 31.92 -6.71 8.15
C ASP A 116 30.59 -6.63 8.92
N ALA A 117 29.67 -7.57 8.69
CA ALA A 117 28.35 -7.55 9.32
C ALA A 117 28.43 -7.87 10.84
N PRO A 118 27.69 -7.15 11.71
CA PRO A 118 27.56 -7.46 13.15
C PRO A 118 27.11 -8.90 13.36
N PRO A 119 27.33 -9.62 14.46
CA PRO A 119 26.81 -10.99 14.63
C PRO A 119 25.30 -11.11 14.38
N PRO A 120 24.80 -12.23 13.82
CA PRO A 120 23.37 -12.40 13.57
C PRO A 120 22.57 -12.44 14.88
N PRO A 121 21.30 -12.01 14.87
CA PRO A 121 20.44 -12.09 16.03
C PRO A 121 20.20 -13.55 16.47
N PRO A 122 19.92 -13.81 17.76
CA PRO A 122 19.61 -15.14 18.26
C PRO A 122 18.37 -15.75 17.58
N LEU A 123 18.36 -17.06 17.40
CA LEU A 123 17.26 -17.78 16.73
C LEU A 123 15.94 -17.69 17.50
N GLU A 124 16.00 -17.56 18.83
CA GLU A 124 14.83 -17.44 19.70
C GLU A 124 14.08 -16.12 19.48
N GLU A 125 14.79 -15.06 19.11
CA GLU A 125 14.21 -13.76 18.80
C GLU A 125 13.44 -13.84 17.46
N LEU A 126 14.03 -14.51 16.46
CA LEU A 126 13.37 -14.75 15.18
C LEU A 126 12.09 -15.60 15.34
N GLN A 127 12.10 -16.61 16.21
CA GLN A 127 10.93 -17.45 16.48
C GLN A 127 9.74 -16.68 17.08
N ARG A 128 9.99 -15.60 17.82
CA ARG A 128 8.92 -14.74 18.37
C ARG A 128 8.22 -13.91 17.30
N LEU A 129 8.93 -13.57 16.23
CA LEU A 129 8.41 -12.77 15.12
C LEU A 129 7.63 -13.61 14.11
N LEU A 130 7.87 -14.92 14.08
CA LEU A 130 7.04 -15.86 13.35
C LEU A 130 5.69 -16.00 14.06
N PRO A 131 4.55 -15.90 13.33
CA PRO A 131 3.25 -16.26 13.91
C PRO A 131 3.36 -17.69 14.45
N GLY A 132 2.98 -17.86 15.73
CA GLY A 132 3.20 -19.09 16.49
C GLY A 132 2.68 -20.35 15.78
N ASP A 133 3.29 -21.49 16.15
CA ASP A 133 3.20 -22.87 15.63
C ASP A 133 1.79 -23.51 15.44
N GLU A 134 0.75 -22.76 15.11
CA GLU A 134 -0.49 -23.27 14.48
C GLU A 134 -0.19 -23.93 13.12
N ALA A 135 1.01 -23.69 12.56
CA ALA A 135 1.53 -24.31 11.35
C ALA A 135 2.58 -25.40 11.63
N THR A 136 2.68 -25.94 12.85
CA THR A 136 3.28 -27.28 12.98
C THR A 136 2.36 -28.23 12.24
N PRO A 137 2.76 -28.77 11.07
CA PRO A 137 1.86 -29.59 10.29
C PRO A 137 1.62 -30.84 11.13
N ASN A 138 0.37 -31.07 11.53
CA ASN A 138 -0.03 -32.31 12.15
C ASN A 138 0.52 -33.46 11.29
N ARG A 139 1.49 -34.19 11.85
CA ARG A 139 2.28 -35.19 11.12
C ARG A 139 1.39 -36.32 10.61
N ASP A 140 0.22 -36.45 11.21
CA ASP A 140 -0.77 -37.51 11.02
C ASP A 140 -2.03 -37.04 10.28
N ASP A 141 -2.03 -35.87 9.63
CA ASP A 141 -3.16 -35.42 8.82
C ASP A 141 -3.40 -36.38 7.63
N PRO A 142 -4.49 -37.18 7.64
CA PRO A 142 -4.76 -38.15 6.60
C PRO A 142 -5.23 -37.52 5.28
N LEU A 143 -5.52 -36.20 5.27
CA LEU A 143 -5.96 -35.46 4.08
C LEU A 143 -4.80 -34.81 3.32
N ARG A 144 -3.55 -35.11 3.66
CA ARG A 144 -2.41 -34.59 2.89
C ARG A 144 -2.44 -35.09 1.45
N PRO A 145 -2.34 -34.18 0.45
CA PRO A 145 -1.82 -34.55 -0.86
C PRO A 145 -0.43 -35.17 -0.67
N LEU A 146 -0.21 -36.33 -1.30
CA LEU A 146 1.12 -36.95 -1.32
C LEU A 146 2.10 -35.94 -1.94
N ASP A 147 2.99 -35.37 -1.12
CA ASP A 147 4.09 -34.56 -1.64
C ASP A 147 5.01 -35.49 -2.44
N PRO A 148 5.08 -35.34 -3.78
CA PRO A 148 5.86 -36.27 -4.62
C PRO A 148 7.38 -36.15 -4.37
N TRP A 149 7.81 -35.08 -3.67
CA TRP A 149 9.20 -34.81 -3.33
C TRP A 149 9.60 -35.29 -1.93
N ARG A 150 8.69 -35.92 -1.17
CA ARG A 150 9.00 -36.48 0.15
C ARG A 150 9.63 -37.86 -0.03
N ARG A 151 10.95 -37.99 0.18
CA ARG A 151 11.56 -39.33 0.26
C ARG A 151 10.98 -40.08 1.46
N PRO A 152 10.60 -41.36 1.32
CA PRO A 152 10.29 -42.21 2.46
C PRO A 152 11.46 -42.17 3.42
N ARG A 153 11.19 -41.97 4.71
CA ARG A 153 12.20 -42.14 5.75
C ARG A 153 12.46 -43.63 5.83
N ASP A 154 13.52 -44.09 5.14
CA ASP A 154 13.97 -45.47 5.23
C ASP A 154 14.21 -45.79 6.70
N SER A 155 13.52 -46.84 7.13
CA SER A 155 13.47 -47.33 8.50
C SER A 155 14.80 -48.02 8.82
N GLN A 156 15.83 -47.24 9.16
CA GLN A 156 17.03 -47.77 9.81
C GLN A 156 17.02 -47.39 11.28
N ASP A 157 16.03 -47.91 12.00
CA ASP A 157 16.10 -48.12 13.44
C ASP A 157 15.36 -49.41 13.73
N GLY A 158 16.11 -50.50 13.92
CA GLY A 158 15.55 -51.76 14.41
C GLY A 158 16.02 -53.04 13.72
N GLN A 159 17.33 -53.32 13.72
CA GLN A 159 17.80 -54.69 13.94
C GLN A 159 19.05 -54.68 14.82
N ALA A 160 18.80 -54.77 16.13
CA ALA A 160 19.70 -55.46 17.04
C ALA A 160 19.84 -56.91 16.53
N GLY A 161 21.02 -57.24 16.00
CA GLY A 161 21.36 -58.57 15.50
C GLY A 161 22.81 -58.89 15.85
N ALA A 162 22.98 -59.51 17.01
CA ALA A 162 24.10 -60.33 17.49
C ALA A 162 25.46 -60.20 16.76
N ALA A 163 26.46 -59.64 17.45
CA ALA A 163 27.86 -59.91 17.15
C ALA A 163 28.19 -61.38 17.49
N PRO A 164 28.75 -62.19 16.56
CA PRO A 164 29.41 -63.41 16.97
C PRO A 164 30.73 -63.04 17.65
N GLN A 165 30.82 -63.36 18.93
CA GLN A 165 32.10 -63.56 19.59
C GLN A 165 32.87 -64.60 18.80
N THR A 166 34.07 -64.27 18.34
CA THR A 166 35.05 -65.29 17.96
C THR A 166 36.28 -65.08 18.83
N GLU A 167 36.41 -65.99 19.79
CA GLU A 167 37.62 -66.27 20.55
C GLU A 167 38.75 -66.80 19.62
N LEU A 168 39.98 -66.62 20.13
CA LEU A 168 41.29 -67.20 19.78
C LEU A 168 42.10 -66.51 18.67
#